data_AF-A0A6I5E8U1-F1
#
_entry.id   AF-A0A6I5E8U1-F1
#
_cell.length_a   1.000
_cell.length_b   1.000
_cell.length_c   1.000
_cell.angle_alpha   90.00
_cell.angle_beta   90.00
_cell.angle_gamma   90.00
#
_symmetry.space_group_name_H-M   'P 1'
#
loop_
_entity.id
_entity.type
_entity.pdbx_description
1 polymer ?
#
loop_
_entity_poly.entity_id
_entity_poly.type
_entity_poly.pdbx_seq_one_letter_code
_entity_poly.pdbx_strand_id
1 'polypeptide(L)' 'MSFTDEELEGVRAAAAAEGKSLKQYLHDLGVREMQRKQFVAGATAWADRLRREFDDAFADEVPPSERRDGAAAA' A
#
# COMPACT_ATOMS: atom_id res chain seq x y z
N MET A 1 4.41 18.56 16.77
CA MET A 1 2.96 18.40 16.98
C MET A 1 2.76 17.48 18.16
N SER A 2 1.88 17.85 19.09
CA SER A 2 1.47 17.03 20.23
C SER A 2 0.03 16.59 20.01
N PHE A 3 -0.32 15.41 20.51
CA PHE A 3 -1.71 14.97 20.55
C PHE A 3 -2.55 15.90 21.43
N THR A 4 -3.80 16.10 21.03
CA THR A 4 -4.87 16.59 21.89
C THR A 4 -5.25 15.53 22.94
N ASP A 5 -5.97 15.95 23.97
CA ASP A 5 -6.41 15.02 25.03
C ASP A 5 -7.37 13.94 24.49
N GLU A 6 -8.26 14.30 23.57
CA GLU A 6 -9.18 13.37 22.91
C GLU A 6 -8.42 12.34 22.06
N GLU A 7 -7.43 12.78 21.28
CA GLU A 7 -6.58 11.85 20.52
C GLU A 7 -5.78 10.92 21.46
N LEU A 8 -5.27 11.45 22.57
CA LEU A 8 -4.56 10.64 23.58
C LEU A 8 -5.49 9.62 24.26
N GLU A 9 -6.74 9.98 24.55
CA GLU A 9 -7.72 9.05 25.09
C GLU A 9 -8.04 7.92 24.10
N GLY A 10 -8.24 8.25 22.83
CA GLY A 10 -8.41 7.27 21.75
C GLY A 10 -7.23 6.31 21.64
N VAL A 11 -6.00 6.82 21.68
CA VAL A 11 -4.78 5.99 21.63
C VAL A 11 -4.66 5.10 22.88
N ARG A 12 -5.01 5.60 24.07
CA ARG A 12 -5.01 4.79 25.30
C ARG A 12 -6.05 3.69 25.25
N ALA A 13 -7.26 3.96 24.74
CA ALA A 13 -8.32 2.97 24.59
C ALA A 13 -7.89 1.85 23.63
N ALA A 14 -7.25 2.21 22.51
CA ALA A 14 -6.72 1.23 21.56
C ALA A 14 -5.57 0.39 22.15
N ALA A 15 -4.65 1.01 22.88
CA ALA A 15 -3.59 0.30 23.60
C ALA A 15 -4.16 -0.69 24.62
N ALA A 16 -5.19 -0.28 25.38
CA ALA A 16 -5.86 -1.13 26.35
C ALA A 16 -6.60 -2.31 25.69
N ALA A 17 -7.26 -2.08 24.55
CA ALA A 17 -7.91 -3.13 23.76
C ALA A 17 -6.91 -4.21 23.27
N GLU A 18 -5.67 -3.82 23.01
CA GLU A 18 -4.57 -4.73 22.67
C GLU A 18 -3.80 -5.27 23.89
N GLY A 19 -4.18 -4.90 25.12
CA GLY A 19 -3.48 -5.30 26.35
C GLY A 19 -2.07 -4.73 26.49
N LYS A 20 -1.79 -3.61 25.82
CA LYS A 20 -0.46 -2.97 25.74
C LYS A 20 -0.40 -1.70 26.57
N SER A 21 0.81 -1.35 27.01
CA SER A 21 1.08 0.00 27.50
C SER A 21 1.01 1.02 26.36
N LEU A 22 0.67 2.27 26.68
CA LEU A 22 0.64 3.37 25.70
C LEU A 22 1.96 3.50 24.92
N LYS A 23 3.09 3.36 25.62
CA LYS A 23 4.43 3.42 25.00
C LYS A 23 4.64 2.26 24.02
N GLN A 24 4.32 1.04 24.42
CA GLN A 24 4.48 -0.14 23.56
C GLN A 24 3.59 -0.03 22.32
N TYR A 25 2.33 0.39 22.51
CA TYR A 25 1.39 0.56 21.41
C TYR A 25 1.86 1.62 20.40
N LEU A 26 2.35 2.77 20.88
CA LEU A 26 2.89 3.82 20.00
C LEU A 26 4.15 3.35 19.24
N HIS A 27 5.01 2.59 19.90
CA HIS A 27 6.18 1.99 19.25
C HIS A 27 5.76 1.03 18.13
N ASP A 28 4.83 0.10 18.43
CA ASP A 28 4.33 -0.89 17.47
C ASP A 28 3.62 -0.22 16.29
N LEU A 29 2.88 0.87 16.53
CA LEU A 29 2.22 1.63 15.48
C LEU A 29 3.23 2.21 14.48
N GLY A 30 4.36 2.74 14.97
CA GLY A 30 5.44 3.23 14.11
C GLY A 30 6.05 2.13 13.23
N VAL A 31 6.32 0.95 13.83
CA VAL A 31 6.83 -0.21 13.09
C VAL A 31 5.82 -0.71 12.06
N ARG A 32 4.54 -0.81 12.43
CA ARG A 32 3.45 -1.23 11.55
C ARG A 32 3.28 -0.29 10.37
N GLU A 33 3.35 1.03 10.61
CA GLU A 33 3.24 2.03 9.54
C GLU A 33 4.43 1.96 8.57
N MET A 34 5.65 1.74 9.08
CA MET A 34 6.82 1.50 8.24
C MET A 34 6.64 0.25 7.36
N GLN A 35 6.22 -0.88 7.94
CA GLN A 35 5.95 -2.12 7.22
C GLN A 35 4.85 -1.95 6.18
N ARG A 36 3.77 -1.23 6.51
CA ARG A 36 2.69 -0.92 5.58
C ARG A 36 3.19 -0.16 4.36
N LYS A 37 4.04 0.86 4.55
CA LYS A 37 4.65 1.62 3.45
C LYS A 37 5.50 0.73 2.54
N GLN A 38 6.34 -0.13 3.13
CA GLN A 38 7.16 -1.08 2.38
C GLN A 38 6.30 -2.07 1.58
N PHE A 39 5.25 -2.61 2.20
CA PHE A 39 4.31 -3.50 1.55
C PHE A 39 3.62 -2.82 0.36
N VAL A 40 3.07 -1.61 0.55
CA VAL A 40 2.39 -0.87 -0.52
C VAL A 40 3.35 -0.57 -1.68
N ALA A 41 4.57 -0.13 -1.38
CA ALA A 41 5.57 0.12 -2.42
C ALA A 41 5.91 -1.15 -3.22
N GLY A 42 6.10 -2.27 -2.52
CA GLY A 42 6.33 -3.57 -3.16
C GLY A 42 5.14 -4.05 -4.00
N ALA A 43 3.92 -3.88 -3.49
CA ALA A 43 2.69 -4.26 -4.18
C ALA A 43 2.48 -3.46 -5.47
N THR A 44 2.74 -2.14 -5.45
CA THR A 44 2.68 -1.31 -6.66
C THR A 44 3.70 -1.76 -7.70
N ALA A 45 4.96 -1.95 -7.29
CA ALA A 45 6.00 -2.40 -8.21
C ALA A 45 5.70 -3.78 -8.82
N TRP A 46 5.09 -4.66 -8.03
CA TRP A 46 4.67 -5.98 -8.51
C TRP A 46 3.48 -5.90 -9.47
N ALA A 47 2.49 -5.06 -9.17
CA ALA A 47 1.35 -4.82 -10.05
C ALA A 47 1.78 -4.25 -11.41
N ASP A 48 2.70 -3.29 -11.43
CA ASP A 48 3.25 -2.71 -12.67
C ASP A 48 3.97 -3.75 -13.53
N ARG A 49 4.66 -4.71 -12.90
CA ARG A 49 5.32 -5.80 -13.61
C ARG A 49 4.30 -6.77 -14.19
N LEU A 50 3.36 -7.24 -13.38
CA LEU A 50 2.33 -8.19 -13.82
C LEU A 50 1.41 -7.60 -14.90
N ARG A 51 1.12 -6.29 -14.83
CA ARG A 51 0.36 -5.60 -15.88
C ARG A 51 1.05 -5.75 -17.23
N ARG A 52 2.36 -5.48 -17.30
CA ARG A 52 3.13 -5.65 -18.55
C ARG A 52 3.14 -7.10 -19.03
N GLU A 53 3.40 -8.05 -18.12
CA GLU A 53 3.39 -9.48 -18.48
C GLU A 53 2.00 -9.94 -18.99
N PHE A 54 0.91 -9.39 -18.43
CA PHE A 54 -0.45 -9.66 -18.88
C PHE A 54 -0.73 -9.03 -20.24
N ASP A 55 -0.41 -7.75 -20.42
CA ASP A 55 -0.64 -7.03 -21.68
C ASP A 55 0.14 -7.67 -22.84
N ASP A 56 1.36 -8.17 -22.59
CA ASP A 56 2.15 -8.92 -23.57
C ASP A 56 1.52 -10.28 -23.92
N ALA A 57 0.94 -10.98 -22.95
CA ALA A 57 0.30 -12.28 -23.16
C ALA A 57 -1.08 -12.18 -23.82
N PHE A 58 -1.79 -11.07 -23.62
CA PHE A 58 -3.15 -10.81 -24.09
C PHE A 58 -3.23 -9.50 -24.88
N ALA A 59 -2.34 -9.34 -25.87
CA ALA A 59 -2.20 -8.09 -26.63
C ALA A 59 -3.50 -7.60 -27.29
N ASP A 60 -4.41 -8.50 -27.67
CA ASP A 60 -5.70 -8.16 -28.28
C ASP A 60 -6.73 -7.60 -27.28
N GLU A 61 -6.55 -7.88 -25.98
CA GLU A 61 -7.43 -7.38 -24.91
C GLU A 61 -6.99 -6.00 -24.40
N VAL A 62 -5.79 -5.54 -24.77
CA VAL A 62 -5.29 -4.22 -24.41
C VAL A 62 -6.13 -3.14 -25.10
N PRO A 63 -6.71 -2.19 -24.33
CA PRO A 63 -7.50 -1.10 -24.90
C PRO A 63 -6.74 -0.38 -26.03
N PRO A 64 -7.42 -0.03 -27.14
CA PRO A 64 -6.74 0.61 -28.28
C PRO A 64 -5.97 1.89 -27.91
N SER A 65 -6.43 2.62 -26.88
CA SER A 65 -5.77 3.83 -26.37
C SER A 65 -4.46 3.58 -25.62
N GLU A 66 -4.19 2.34 -25.22
CA GLU A 66 -3.03 1.95 -24.40
C GLU A 66 -2.06 1.02 -25.16
N ARG A 67 -2.46 0.55 -26.36
CA ARG A 67 -1.56 -0.17 -27.27
C ARG A 67 -0.41 0.76 -27.66
N ARG A 68 0.81 0.43 -27.24
CA ARG A 68 2.02 1.11 -27.74
C ARG A 68 2.06 0.92 -29.26
N ASP A 69 1.99 2.01 -30.02
CA ASP A 69 2.06 2.02 -31.48
C ASP A 69 3.28 1.22 -31.97
N GLY A 70 3.03 -0.04 -32.31
CA GLY A 70 4.07 -1.03 -32.56
C GLY A 70 3.54 -2.25 -33.29
N ALA A 71 2.52 -2.07 -34.12
CA ALA A 71 2.06 -3.07 -35.07
C ALA A 71 1.52 -2.35 -36.32
N ALA A 72 2.44 -1.74 -37.08
CA ALA A 72 2.17 -1.50 -38.49
C ALA A 72 2.06 -2.88 -39.15
N ALA A 73 0.84 -3.20 -39.58
CA ALA A 73 0.48 -4.43 -40.26
C ALA A 73 1.32 -4.64 -41.54
N ALA A 74 1.64 -5.92 -41.80
CA ALA A 74 2.26 -6.41 -43.03
C ALA A 74 1.29 -6.40 -44.21
#